data_AF-A0A9P8NNI8-F1
#
_entry.id   AF-A0A9P8NNI8-F1
#
_cell.length_a   1.000
_cell.length_b   1.000
_cell.length_c   1.000
_cell.angle_alpha   90.00
_cell.angle_beta   90.00
_cell.angle_gamma   90.00
#
_symmetry.space_group_name_H-M   'P 1'
#
loop_
_entity.id
_entity.type
_entity.pdbx_description
1 polymer ?
#
loop_
_entity_poly.entity_id
_entity_poly.type
_entity_poly.pdbx_seq_one_letter_code
_entity_poly.pdbx_strand_id
1 'polypeptide(L)'
;MYPSTSLAVWAYALLLLASPSPADATSNSERRNVSSEECTHPPLNSCNFYAQCLESRYHCGQSGYPIGFGQKFCEKSLVWRPKMSVSGQEWITKTMLCLQEELVLFTNGPELQTCSELKQYALSTHAECYVRSGVCTLPIEDWGKILEIVGPALISELENFKSAFETAGDCVKLYIWLLGKIFHHSASSLDSNEFLQPPGGARVEDWEGWAGSRQPVDMTYI
;
A
#
# COMPACT_ATOMS: atom_id res chain seq x y z
N MET A 1 28.48 -85.11 36.65
CA MET A 1 28.41 -85.52 35.23
C MET A 1 27.90 -84.32 34.43
N TYR A 2 28.73 -83.76 33.54
CA TYR A 2 28.31 -82.93 32.38
C TYR A 2 27.98 -83.89 31.22
N PRO A 3 27.12 -83.56 30.23
CA PRO A 3 27.39 -82.57 29.15
C PRO A 3 26.19 -81.63 28.81
N SER A 4 26.39 -80.41 28.26
CA SER A 4 26.51 -80.01 26.81
C SER A 4 25.17 -80.16 26.05
N THR A 5 24.59 -79.23 25.26
CA THR A 5 25.08 -78.22 24.30
C THR A 5 23.98 -77.20 23.90
N SER A 6 24.38 -75.96 23.58
CA SER A 6 24.04 -75.13 22.39
C SER A 6 22.61 -74.63 22.05
N LEU A 7 22.63 -73.44 21.42
CA LEU A 7 21.60 -72.68 20.70
C LEU A 7 20.76 -71.69 21.57
N ALA A 8 20.42 -70.47 21.19
CA ALA A 8 20.85 -69.49 20.19
C ALA A 8 19.76 -68.39 20.22
N VAL A 9 20.11 -67.15 20.63
CA VAL A 9 19.62 -65.85 20.10
C VAL A 9 18.09 -65.51 20.19
N TRP A 10 17.54 -64.29 20.26
CA TRP A 10 17.96 -62.90 20.01
C TRP A 10 17.20 -61.94 20.95
N ALA A 11 17.90 -60.93 21.46
CA ALA A 11 17.29 -59.68 21.90
C ALA A 11 17.07 -58.79 20.67
N TYR A 12 15.85 -58.35 20.42
CA TYR A 12 15.58 -57.26 19.47
C TYR A 12 14.93 -56.11 20.24
N ALA A 13 15.76 -55.09 20.52
CA ALA A 13 15.28 -53.77 20.86
C ALA A 13 14.70 -53.13 19.58
N LEU A 14 13.41 -52.82 19.61
CA LEU A 14 12.73 -51.99 18.61
C LEU A 14 13.21 -50.54 18.77
N LEU A 15 14.27 -50.17 18.06
CA LEU A 15 14.56 -48.77 17.74
C LEU A 15 13.69 -48.38 16.55
N LEU A 16 12.56 -47.73 16.83
CA LEU A 16 11.79 -47.01 15.82
C LEU A 16 12.60 -45.79 15.40
N LEU A 17 13.35 -45.91 14.30
CA LEU A 17 13.79 -44.75 13.54
C LEU A 17 12.54 -44.17 12.86
N ALA A 18 11.96 -43.13 13.46
CA ALA A 18 11.05 -42.25 12.75
C ALA A 18 11.86 -41.48 11.70
N SER A 19 11.87 -41.96 10.47
CA SER A 19 12.36 -41.22 9.31
C SER A 19 11.39 -40.06 9.01
N PRO A 20 11.85 -38.81 8.84
CA PRO A 20 11.02 -37.72 8.36
C PRO A 20 10.52 -38.05 6.95
N SER A 21 9.21 -37.93 6.72
CA SER A 21 8.62 -38.12 5.39
C SER A 21 9.06 -37.01 4.43
N PRO A 22 9.28 -37.29 3.13
CA PRO A 22 9.73 -36.31 2.13
C PRO A 22 8.69 -35.23 1.75
N ALA A 23 7.51 -35.21 2.37
CA ALA A 23 6.44 -34.26 2.06
C ALA A 23 6.65 -32.84 2.63
N ASP A 24 7.54 -32.66 3.61
CA ASP A 24 7.79 -31.35 4.25
C ASP A 24 8.71 -30.42 3.44
N ALA A 25 9.57 -30.97 2.58
CA ALA A 25 10.56 -30.18 1.85
C ALA A 25 9.95 -29.38 0.68
N THR A 26 8.90 -29.91 0.04
CA THR A 26 8.22 -29.26 -1.10
C THR A 26 7.34 -28.11 -0.65
N SER A 27 6.55 -28.27 0.42
CA SER A 27 5.70 -27.21 0.98
C SER A 27 6.51 -25.98 1.42
N ASN A 28 7.66 -26.18 2.06
CA ASN A 28 8.51 -25.09 2.52
C ASN A 28 9.30 -24.39 1.40
N SER A 29 9.46 -25.04 0.25
CA SER A 29 10.08 -24.44 -0.94
C SER A 29 9.05 -23.61 -1.70
N GLU A 30 7.83 -24.12 -1.87
CA GLU A 30 6.73 -23.41 -2.52
C GLU A 30 6.31 -22.17 -1.72
N ARG A 31 6.17 -22.29 -0.40
CA ARG A 31 5.80 -21.15 0.46
C ARG A 31 6.84 -20.03 0.46
N ARG A 32 8.14 -20.39 0.41
CA ARG A 32 9.24 -19.41 0.30
C ARG A 32 9.28 -18.73 -1.08
N ASN A 33 8.93 -19.47 -2.14
CA ASN A 33 8.88 -18.93 -3.48
C ASN A 33 7.70 -17.95 -3.65
N VAL A 34 6.53 -18.32 -3.13
CA VAL A 34 5.32 -17.45 -3.12
C VAL A 34 5.58 -16.17 -2.32
N SER A 35 6.19 -16.26 -1.13
CA SER A 35 6.50 -15.05 -0.35
C SER A 35 7.50 -14.13 -1.07
N SER A 36 8.47 -14.69 -1.79
CA SER A 36 9.45 -13.89 -2.54
C SER A 36 8.83 -13.22 -3.77
N GLU A 37 7.90 -13.88 -4.44
CA GLU A 37 7.18 -13.33 -5.58
C GLU A 37 6.24 -12.20 -5.13
N GLU A 38 5.48 -12.37 -4.05
CA GLU A 38 4.60 -11.32 -3.49
C GLU A 38 5.37 -10.06 -3.08
N CYS A 39 6.65 -10.18 -2.72
CA CYS A 39 7.49 -9.03 -2.38
C CYS A 39 8.00 -8.26 -3.61
N THR A 40 8.03 -8.89 -4.78
CA THR A 40 8.48 -8.25 -6.04
C THR A 40 7.29 -7.85 -6.91
N HIS A 41 6.21 -8.62 -6.85
CA HIS A 41 4.96 -8.42 -7.57
C HIS A 41 3.79 -8.58 -6.60
N PRO A 42 3.43 -7.52 -5.86
CA PRO A 42 2.37 -7.60 -4.86
C PRO A 42 1.02 -7.98 -5.50
N PRO A 43 0.30 -8.97 -4.96
CA PRO A 43 -0.95 -9.40 -5.55
C PRO A 43 -2.07 -8.39 -5.27
N LEU A 44 -2.98 -8.24 -6.25
CA LEU A 44 -4.18 -7.41 -6.11
C LEU A 44 -4.98 -7.80 -4.86
N ASN A 45 -5.48 -6.80 -4.15
CA ASN A 45 -6.38 -6.98 -2.99
C ASN A 45 -5.78 -7.81 -1.85
N SER A 46 -4.45 -7.89 -1.74
CA SER A 46 -3.75 -8.49 -0.60
C SER A 46 -3.15 -7.42 0.28
N CYS A 47 -3.01 -7.70 1.58
CA CYS A 47 -2.27 -6.89 2.54
C CYS A 47 -1.02 -7.61 3.07
N ASN A 48 -0.73 -8.82 2.59
CA ASN A 48 0.38 -9.65 3.07
C ASN A 48 1.73 -8.98 2.88
N PHE A 49 1.89 -8.19 1.81
CA PHE A 49 3.12 -7.45 1.49
C PHE A 49 3.71 -6.72 2.70
N TYR A 50 2.86 -6.07 3.50
CA TYR A 50 3.32 -5.31 4.66
C TYR A 50 3.95 -6.19 5.74
N ALA A 51 3.33 -7.31 6.11
CA ALA A 51 3.86 -8.21 7.14
C ALA A 51 4.98 -9.12 6.61
N GLN A 52 4.78 -9.70 5.43
CA GLN A 52 5.64 -10.75 4.90
C GLN A 52 6.89 -10.19 4.21
N CYS A 53 6.84 -8.97 3.70
CA CYS A 53 7.96 -8.36 2.97
C CYS A 53 8.61 -7.24 3.77
N LEU A 54 7.85 -6.21 4.14
CA LEU A 54 8.42 -5.05 4.82
C LEU A 54 8.72 -5.33 6.30
N GLU A 55 7.75 -5.82 7.08
CA GLU A 55 7.95 -6.05 8.52
C GLU A 55 8.94 -7.18 8.78
N SER A 56 8.92 -8.24 7.98
CA SER A 56 9.89 -9.35 8.07
C SER A 56 11.33 -8.92 7.82
N ARG A 57 11.54 -7.74 7.21
CA ARG A 57 12.84 -7.17 6.90
C ARG A 57 13.24 -6.03 7.84
N TYR A 58 12.32 -5.14 8.15
CA TYR A 58 12.58 -3.92 8.93
C TYR A 58 12.30 -4.07 10.43
N HIS A 59 11.41 -4.98 10.82
CA HIS A 59 11.03 -5.22 12.22
C HIS A 59 10.64 -3.93 12.97
N CYS A 60 9.86 -3.06 12.34
CA CYS A 60 9.49 -1.77 12.93
C CYS A 60 8.43 -1.88 14.03
N GLY A 61 7.76 -3.03 14.13
CA GLY A 61 6.75 -3.32 15.15
C GLY A 61 5.43 -2.60 14.92
N GLN A 62 4.57 -2.66 15.94
CA GLN A 62 3.18 -2.18 15.89
C GLN A 62 3.04 -0.66 15.74
N SER A 63 4.06 0.11 16.10
CA SER A 63 4.12 1.56 15.88
C SER A 63 4.78 1.93 14.56
N GLY A 64 5.41 0.98 13.88
CA GLY A 64 6.08 1.15 12.60
C GLY A 64 5.14 1.29 11.42
N TYR A 65 5.65 1.78 10.29
CA TYR A 65 4.86 1.92 9.08
C TYR A 65 4.27 0.59 8.57
N PRO A 66 5.04 -0.52 8.43
CA PRO A 66 4.52 -1.75 7.83
C PRO A 66 3.22 -2.23 8.51
N ILE A 67 3.23 -2.39 9.82
CA ILE A 67 2.09 -2.94 10.56
C ILE A 67 1.13 -1.83 11.04
N GLY A 68 1.67 -0.83 11.75
CA GLY A 68 0.86 0.20 12.42
C GLY A 68 0.13 1.15 11.47
N PHE A 69 0.57 1.22 10.21
CA PHE A 69 -0.02 2.08 9.19
C PHE A 69 -0.41 1.29 7.93
N GLY A 70 0.57 0.81 7.16
CA GLY A 70 0.38 0.18 5.85
C GLY A 70 -0.65 -0.96 5.88
N GLN A 71 -0.39 -2.00 6.67
CA GLN A 71 -1.30 -3.13 6.82
C GLN A 71 -2.66 -2.72 7.37
N LYS A 72 -2.67 -1.92 8.45
CA LYS A 72 -3.90 -1.44 9.09
C LYS A 72 -4.85 -0.74 8.12
N PHE A 73 -4.36 0.20 7.31
CA PHE A 73 -5.19 0.94 6.35
C PHE A 73 -5.47 0.13 5.07
N CYS A 74 -4.59 -0.79 4.69
CA CYS A 74 -4.85 -1.77 3.65
C CYS A 74 -6.06 -2.66 4.00
N GLU A 75 -6.06 -3.26 5.18
CA GLU A 75 -7.16 -4.12 5.64
C GLU A 75 -8.47 -3.34 5.78
N LYS A 76 -8.39 -2.10 6.31
CA LYS A 76 -9.55 -1.20 6.36
C LYS A 76 -10.09 -0.90 4.95
N SER A 77 -9.23 -0.71 3.97
CA SER A 77 -9.65 -0.50 2.57
C SER A 77 -10.39 -1.70 2.00
N LEU A 78 -9.93 -2.93 2.30
CA LEU A 78 -10.64 -4.16 1.89
C LEU A 78 -12.04 -4.26 2.51
N VAL A 79 -12.22 -3.85 3.77
CA VAL A 79 -13.53 -3.80 4.44
C VAL A 79 -14.49 -2.80 3.77
N TRP A 80 -13.96 -1.68 3.28
CA TRP A 80 -14.77 -0.64 2.64
C TRP A 80 -15.00 -0.87 1.16
N ARG A 81 -14.10 -1.59 0.46
CA ARG A 81 -14.22 -1.92 -0.97
C ARG A 81 -15.63 -2.33 -1.39
N PRO A 82 -16.28 -3.36 -0.81
CA PRO A 82 -17.61 -3.79 -1.25
C PRO A 82 -18.73 -2.75 -1.00
N LYS A 83 -18.47 -1.68 -0.25
CA LYS A 83 -19.42 -0.58 0.02
C LYS A 83 -19.25 0.60 -0.95
N MET A 84 -18.20 0.58 -1.77
CA MET A 84 -17.93 1.61 -2.78
C MET A 84 -18.80 1.40 -4.03
N SER A 85 -18.92 2.43 -4.87
CA SER A 85 -19.42 2.26 -6.23
C SER A 85 -18.52 1.29 -7.03
N VAL A 86 -18.92 0.91 -8.25
CA VAL A 86 -18.08 0.07 -9.12
C VAL A 86 -16.72 0.73 -9.40
N SER A 87 -16.70 2.02 -9.71
CA SER A 87 -15.44 2.76 -9.94
C SER A 87 -14.65 2.94 -8.65
N GLY A 88 -15.31 3.10 -7.49
CA GLY A 88 -14.64 3.15 -6.19
C GLY A 88 -14.01 1.82 -5.77
N GLN A 89 -14.63 0.69 -6.11
CA GLN A 89 -14.05 -0.65 -5.92
C GLN A 89 -12.77 -0.84 -6.72
N GLU A 90 -12.80 -0.41 -7.98
CA GLU A 90 -11.64 -0.41 -8.87
C GLU A 90 -10.54 0.53 -8.36
N TRP A 91 -10.90 1.73 -7.92
CA TRP A 91 -9.96 2.69 -7.35
C TRP A 91 -9.27 2.16 -6.10
N ILE A 92 -9.99 1.53 -5.16
CA ILE A 92 -9.37 0.90 -3.99
C ILE A 92 -8.37 -0.18 -4.43
N THR A 93 -8.77 -1.02 -5.38
CA THR A 93 -7.90 -2.10 -5.90
C THR A 93 -6.60 -1.54 -6.49
N LYS A 94 -6.70 -0.51 -7.36
CA LYS A 94 -5.55 0.15 -7.99
C LYS A 94 -4.68 0.89 -6.98
N THR A 95 -5.30 1.59 -6.04
CA THR A 95 -4.59 2.37 -5.01
C THR A 95 -3.78 1.44 -4.11
N MET A 96 -4.39 0.35 -3.65
CA MET A 96 -3.71 -0.65 -2.82
C MET A 96 -2.50 -1.23 -3.55
N LEU A 97 -2.64 -1.59 -4.83
CA LEU A 97 -1.53 -2.12 -5.62
C LEU A 97 -0.41 -1.08 -5.79
N CYS A 98 -0.76 0.13 -6.25
CA CYS A 98 0.21 1.21 -6.47
C CYS A 98 1.05 1.48 -5.21
N LEU A 99 0.41 1.58 -4.04
CA LEU A 99 1.10 1.82 -2.77
C LEU A 99 2.10 0.71 -2.41
N GLN A 100 1.82 -0.53 -2.76
CA GLN A 100 2.72 -1.66 -2.50
C GLN A 100 3.85 -1.71 -3.53
N GLU A 101 3.55 -1.45 -4.81
CA GLU A 101 4.53 -1.40 -5.90
C GLU A 101 5.61 -0.34 -5.66
N GLU A 102 5.24 0.86 -5.22
CA GLU A 102 6.20 1.93 -4.87
C GLU A 102 7.16 1.49 -3.74
N LEU A 103 6.79 0.49 -2.93
CA LEU A 103 7.58 -0.01 -1.82
C LEU A 103 8.39 -1.27 -2.14
N VAL A 104 8.23 -1.85 -3.33
CA VAL A 104 8.97 -3.06 -3.74
C VAL A 104 10.48 -2.85 -3.64
N LEU A 105 10.98 -1.64 -3.94
CA LEU A 105 12.40 -1.30 -3.85
C LEU A 105 12.98 -1.43 -2.42
N PHE A 106 12.14 -1.44 -1.38
CA PHE A 106 12.56 -1.63 0.01
C PHE A 106 12.55 -3.09 0.45
N THR A 107 12.00 -4.00 -0.37
CA THR A 107 11.92 -5.43 -0.02
C THR A 107 13.23 -6.18 -0.29
N ASN A 108 14.12 -5.61 -1.11
CA ASN A 108 15.37 -6.22 -1.55
C ASN A 108 16.56 -5.23 -1.40
N GLY A 109 17.79 -5.74 -1.34
CA GLY A 109 19.01 -4.91 -1.37
C GLY A 109 19.93 -5.01 -0.14
N PRO A 110 21.17 -4.49 -0.25
CA PRO A 110 22.21 -4.68 0.77
C PRO A 110 22.09 -3.75 1.99
N GLU A 111 21.42 -2.61 1.87
CA GLU A 111 21.29 -1.63 2.96
C GLU A 111 19.81 -1.38 3.31
N LEU A 112 19.54 -1.34 4.61
CA LEU A 112 18.22 -1.05 5.15
C LEU A 112 18.17 0.42 5.53
N GLN A 113 17.23 1.15 4.93
CA GLN A 113 16.79 2.43 5.47
C GLN A 113 16.24 2.23 6.89
N THR A 114 16.20 3.28 7.70
CA THR A 114 15.56 3.22 9.02
C THR A 114 14.03 3.10 8.88
N CYS A 115 13.37 2.64 9.95
CA CYS A 115 11.90 2.64 10.01
C CYS A 115 11.27 4.03 9.80
N SER A 116 11.99 5.09 10.19
CA SER A 116 11.54 6.47 10.00
C SER A 116 11.63 6.89 8.54
N GLU A 117 12.75 6.59 7.87
CA GLU A 117 12.94 6.88 6.44
C GLU A 117 11.96 6.09 5.57
N LEU A 118 11.76 4.80 5.87
CA LEU A 118 10.74 3.99 5.21
C LEU A 118 9.34 4.62 5.36
N LYS A 119 8.97 5.03 6.58
CA LYS A 119 7.68 5.66 6.84
C LYS A 119 7.51 6.95 6.04
N GLN A 120 8.52 7.82 6.06
CA GLN A 120 8.47 9.11 5.37
C GLN A 120 8.32 8.92 3.86
N TYR A 121 9.12 8.03 3.27
CA TYR A 121 8.99 7.68 1.86
C TYR A 121 7.59 7.14 1.55
N ALA A 122 7.14 6.15 2.32
CA ALA A 122 5.87 5.49 2.05
C ALA A 122 4.66 6.42 2.19
N LEU A 123 4.67 7.36 3.13
CA LEU A 123 3.61 8.37 3.22
C LEU A 123 3.61 9.32 2.02
N SER A 124 4.79 9.67 1.49
CA SER A 124 4.91 10.59 0.34
C SER A 124 4.29 10.05 -0.97
N THR A 125 4.16 8.73 -1.12
CA THR A 125 3.60 8.12 -2.35
C THR A 125 2.08 8.16 -2.42
N HIS A 126 1.39 8.43 -1.31
CA HIS A 126 -0.07 8.29 -1.22
C HIS A 126 -0.81 9.24 -2.16
N ALA A 127 -0.40 10.51 -2.21
CA ALA A 127 -0.97 11.52 -3.08
C ALA A 127 -0.99 11.06 -4.55
N GLU A 128 0.18 10.67 -5.04
CA GLU A 128 0.38 10.27 -6.43
C GLU A 128 -0.42 9.00 -6.75
N CYS A 129 -0.37 7.99 -5.88
CA CYS A 129 -1.13 6.75 -6.07
C CYS A 129 -2.64 6.96 -6.08
N TYR A 130 -3.18 7.88 -5.27
CA TYR A 130 -4.62 8.18 -5.26
C TYR A 130 -5.06 8.79 -6.60
N VAL A 131 -4.25 9.72 -7.12
CA VAL A 131 -4.50 10.40 -8.39
C VAL A 131 -4.36 9.45 -9.57
N ARG A 132 -3.25 8.70 -9.65
CA ARG A 132 -3.00 7.69 -10.69
C ARG A 132 -4.09 6.61 -10.72
N SER A 133 -4.68 6.30 -9.56
CA SER A 133 -5.78 5.33 -9.45
C SER A 133 -7.14 5.90 -9.86
N GLY A 134 -7.26 7.22 -10.07
CA GLY A 134 -8.47 7.87 -10.56
C GLY A 134 -9.35 8.52 -9.50
N VAL A 135 -8.81 8.96 -8.35
CA VAL A 135 -9.63 9.56 -7.28
C VAL A 135 -10.47 10.75 -7.80
N CYS A 136 -9.94 11.55 -8.72
CA CYS A 136 -10.62 12.74 -9.26
C CYS A 136 -11.90 12.44 -10.05
N THR A 137 -12.08 11.21 -10.54
CA THR A 137 -13.24 10.82 -11.36
C THR A 137 -14.24 9.97 -10.57
N LEU A 138 -14.00 9.76 -9.28
CA LEU A 138 -14.91 9.05 -8.41
C LEU A 138 -16.19 9.85 -8.13
N PRO A 139 -17.33 9.17 -7.98
CA PRO A 139 -18.57 9.82 -7.61
C PRO A 139 -18.49 10.33 -6.16
N ILE A 140 -19.21 11.43 -5.86
CA ILE A 140 -19.09 12.14 -4.58
C ILE A 140 -19.36 11.24 -3.37
N GLU A 141 -20.27 10.28 -3.48
CA GLU A 141 -20.58 9.34 -2.40
C GLU A 141 -19.39 8.48 -1.97
N ASP A 142 -18.43 8.24 -2.86
CA ASP A 142 -17.22 7.47 -2.55
C ASP A 142 -16.18 8.33 -1.81
N TRP A 143 -16.15 9.65 -2.05
CA TRP A 143 -15.29 10.57 -1.31
C TRP A 143 -15.59 10.57 0.19
N GLY A 144 -16.88 10.52 0.57
CA GLY A 144 -17.27 10.38 1.98
C GLY A 144 -16.74 9.10 2.61
N LYS A 145 -16.80 7.97 1.89
CA LYS A 145 -16.29 6.68 2.36
C LYS A 145 -14.76 6.64 2.43
N ILE A 146 -14.07 7.32 1.51
CA ILE A 146 -12.62 7.48 1.55
C ILE A 146 -12.21 8.23 2.83
N LEU A 147 -12.89 9.33 3.16
CA LEU A 147 -12.64 10.07 4.39
C LEU A 147 -12.86 9.21 5.65
N GLU A 148 -13.83 8.30 5.65
CA GLU A 148 -14.01 7.33 6.75
C GLU A 148 -12.82 6.36 6.87
N ILE A 149 -12.15 6.02 5.77
CA ILE A 149 -10.95 5.18 5.78
C ILE A 149 -9.77 5.97 6.34
N VAL A 150 -9.44 7.12 5.75
CA VAL A 150 -8.17 7.83 5.97
C VAL A 150 -8.23 8.93 7.03
N GLY A 151 -9.42 9.39 7.43
CA GLY A 151 -9.63 10.49 8.39
C GLY A 151 -8.76 10.40 9.65
N PRO A 152 -8.70 9.24 10.33
CA PRO A 152 -7.83 9.09 11.50
C PRO A 152 -6.34 9.34 11.22
N ALA A 153 -5.83 8.93 10.04
CA ALA A 153 -4.44 9.17 9.64
C ALA A 153 -4.19 10.65 9.32
N LEU A 154 -5.16 11.31 8.67
CA LEU A 154 -5.05 12.72 8.28
C LEU A 154 -4.91 13.65 9.48
N ILE A 155 -5.58 13.32 10.60
CA ILE A 155 -5.48 14.08 11.85
C ILE A 155 -4.12 13.87 12.52
N SER A 156 -3.56 12.66 12.47
CA SER A 156 -2.30 12.33 13.14
C SER A 156 -1.04 12.68 12.35
N GLU A 157 -1.13 12.79 11.02
CA GLU A 157 0.03 12.88 10.12
C GLU A 157 -0.13 14.00 9.07
N LEU A 158 -0.82 15.09 9.41
CA LEU A 158 -1.27 16.13 8.47
C LEU A 158 -0.17 16.69 7.56
N GLU A 159 1.02 16.93 8.11
CA GLU A 159 2.18 17.44 7.36
C GLU A 159 2.62 16.48 6.23
N ASN A 160 2.44 15.17 6.43
CA ASN A 160 2.80 14.14 5.46
C ASN A 160 1.75 13.98 4.34
N PHE A 161 0.57 14.61 4.48
CA PHE A 161 -0.54 14.53 3.53
C PHE A 161 -0.87 15.86 2.85
N LYS A 162 -0.13 16.95 3.14
CA LYS A 162 -0.42 18.29 2.60
C LYS A 162 -0.51 18.33 1.07
N SER A 163 0.46 17.73 0.37
CA SER A 163 0.47 17.65 -1.10
C SER A 163 -0.66 16.78 -1.67
N ALA A 164 -1.08 15.73 -0.93
CA ALA A 164 -2.23 14.91 -1.28
C ALA A 164 -3.52 15.73 -1.26
N PHE A 165 -3.68 16.61 -0.27
CA PHE A 165 -4.83 17.50 -0.17
C PHE A 165 -4.84 18.61 -1.22
N GLU A 166 -3.68 19.18 -1.57
CA GLU A 166 -3.58 20.17 -2.64
C GLU A 166 -4.06 19.56 -3.97
N THR A 167 -3.62 18.34 -4.27
CA THR A 167 -4.01 17.66 -5.51
C THR A 167 -5.48 17.20 -5.50
N ALA A 168 -5.99 16.71 -4.36
CA ALA A 168 -7.42 16.40 -4.19
C ALA A 168 -8.30 17.66 -4.29
N GLY A 169 -7.81 18.79 -3.77
CA GLY A 169 -8.47 20.09 -3.90
C GLY A 169 -8.62 20.52 -5.36
N ASP A 170 -7.64 20.23 -6.20
CA ASP A 170 -7.73 20.48 -7.63
C ASP A 170 -8.70 19.51 -8.34
N CYS A 171 -8.83 18.25 -7.89
CA CYS A 171 -9.92 17.37 -8.34
C CYS A 171 -11.31 17.96 -8.03
N VAL A 172 -11.51 18.50 -6.82
CA VAL A 172 -12.79 19.08 -6.40
C VAL A 172 -13.11 20.34 -7.19
N LYS A 173 -12.11 21.21 -7.44
CA LYS A 173 -12.27 22.37 -8.33
C LYS A 173 -12.66 21.95 -9.74
N LEU A 174 -12.03 20.90 -10.28
CA LEU A 174 -12.38 20.35 -11.60
C LEU A 174 -13.83 19.86 -11.64
N TYR A 175 -14.28 19.16 -10.60
CA TYR A 175 -15.66 18.68 -10.51
C TYR A 175 -16.69 19.82 -10.42
N ILE A 176 -16.44 20.84 -9.58
CA ILE A 176 -17.26 22.05 -9.52
C ILE A 176 -17.31 22.75 -10.88
N TRP A 177 -16.19 22.85 -11.59
CA TRP A 177 -16.12 23.43 -12.93
C TRP A 177 -16.92 22.61 -13.97
N LEU A 178 -16.77 21.28 -13.99
CA LEU A 178 -17.49 20.38 -14.89
C LEU A 178 -19.00 20.42 -14.64
N LEU A 179 -19.43 20.34 -13.39
CA LEU A 179 -20.83 20.50 -13.03
C LEU A 179 -21.33 21.89 -13.39
N GLY A 180 -20.58 22.94 -13.09
CA GLY A 180 -20.90 24.31 -13.48
C GLY A 180 -21.11 24.44 -14.99
N LYS A 181 -20.27 23.81 -15.82
CA LYS A 181 -20.43 23.76 -17.29
C LYS A 181 -21.66 22.98 -17.75
N ILE A 182 -21.96 21.85 -17.12
CA ILE A 182 -23.13 21.01 -17.41
C ILE A 182 -24.43 21.74 -17.02
N PHE A 183 -24.43 22.43 -15.88
CA PHE A 183 -25.58 23.20 -15.38
C PHE A 183 -25.69 24.61 -16.01
N HIS A 184 -24.62 25.19 -16.55
CA HIS A 184 -24.66 26.43 -17.35
C HIS A 184 -25.39 26.28 -18.68
N HIS A 185 -25.63 25.05 -19.17
CA HIS A 185 -26.56 24.81 -20.27
C HIS A 185 -28.03 24.87 -19.85
N SER A 186 -28.33 25.00 -18.55
CA SER A 186 -29.70 24.91 -18.01
C SER A 186 -30.14 26.06 -17.09
N ALA A 187 -29.23 26.86 -16.51
CA ALA A 187 -29.66 28.00 -15.70
C ALA A 187 -28.60 29.12 -15.64
N SER A 188 -29.00 30.31 -16.10
CA SER A 188 -28.34 31.58 -15.85
C SER A 188 -28.50 31.99 -14.38
N SER A 189 -27.43 32.59 -13.84
CA SER A 189 -27.31 33.39 -12.60
C SER A 189 -27.11 32.64 -11.27
N LEU A 190 -25.86 32.29 -10.97
CA LEU A 190 -25.28 32.55 -9.64
C LEU A 190 -23.89 33.17 -9.83
N ASP A 191 -23.69 34.33 -9.21
CA ASP A 191 -22.52 35.21 -9.33
C ASP A 191 -21.25 34.54 -8.79
N SER A 192 -20.20 34.50 -9.62
CA SER A 192 -18.97 33.73 -9.39
C SER A 192 -17.83 34.55 -8.79
N ASN A 193 -18.06 35.82 -8.45
CA ASN A 193 -16.98 36.76 -8.18
C ASN A 193 -16.63 37.02 -6.70
N GLU A 194 -17.26 36.36 -5.72
CA GLU A 194 -16.95 36.62 -4.29
C GLU A 194 -15.96 35.63 -3.65
N PHE A 195 -15.54 34.56 -4.34
CA PHE A 195 -14.67 33.53 -3.73
C PHE A 195 -13.23 33.48 -4.29
N LEU A 196 -12.83 34.46 -5.11
CA LEU A 196 -11.50 34.53 -5.73
C LEU A 196 -10.58 35.52 -5.01
N GLN A 197 -10.35 35.32 -3.71
CA GLN A 197 -9.11 35.81 -3.09
C GLN A 197 -8.24 34.63 -2.68
N PRO A 198 -7.06 34.43 -3.29
CA PRO A 198 -6.08 33.48 -2.77
C PRO A 198 -5.64 33.93 -1.37
N PRO A 199 -5.42 33.01 -0.41
CA PRO A 199 -4.69 33.37 0.80
C PRO A 199 -3.30 33.86 0.38
N GLY A 200 -3.07 35.15 0.57
CA GLY A 200 -1.83 35.81 0.18
C GLY A 200 -0.64 35.26 0.97
N GLY A 201 0.47 35.02 0.27
CA GLY A 201 1.80 34.93 0.87
C GLY A 201 2.54 33.62 0.65
N ALA A 202 2.86 33.26 -0.59
CA ALA A 202 4.04 32.43 -0.89
C ALA A 202 4.57 32.82 -2.26
N ARG A 203 5.83 33.23 -2.35
CA ARG A 203 6.50 33.58 -3.60
C ARG A 203 7.18 32.33 -4.17
N VAL A 204 7.21 32.23 -5.49
CA VAL A 204 7.77 31.12 -6.29
C VAL A 204 9.28 30.86 -6.04
N GLU A 205 9.97 31.68 -5.25
CA GLU A 205 11.42 31.65 -5.06
C GLU A 205 11.89 30.70 -3.93
N ASP A 206 10.99 30.07 -3.17
CA ASP A 206 11.35 29.25 -1.99
C ASP A 206 11.60 27.75 -2.29
N TRP A 207 11.65 27.33 -3.57
CA TRP A 207 11.70 25.91 -3.98
C TRP A 207 13.03 25.42 -4.59
N GLU A 208 14.14 26.16 -4.47
CA GLU A 208 15.44 25.77 -5.07
C GLU A 208 16.22 24.67 -4.31
N GLY A 209 15.62 23.95 -3.35
CA GLY A 209 16.35 23.09 -2.42
C GLY A 209 16.39 21.58 -2.70
N TRP A 210 15.45 20.99 -3.46
CA TRP A 210 15.30 19.53 -3.56
C TRP A 210 15.18 19.06 -5.01
N ALA A 211 16.19 19.35 -5.82
CA ALA A 211 16.38 18.74 -7.14
C ALA A 211 17.06 17.36 -6.99
N GLY A 212 16.32 16.38 -6.49
CA GLY A 212 16.67 14.97 -6.57
C GLY A 212 16.14 14.37 -7.88
N SER A 213 16.93 14.48 -8.94
CA SER A 213 16.98 13.59 -10.11
C SER A 213 15.68 12.84 -10.50
N ARG A 214 14.73 13.50 -11.16
CA ARG A 214 13.79 12.80 -12.08
C ARG A 214 13.99 13.34 -13.48
N GLN A 215 14.45 12.47 -14.39
CA GLN A 215 14.40 12.76 -15.82
C GLN A 215 12.93 12.94 -16.23
N PRO A 216 12.62 13.89 -17.13
CA PRO A 216 11.27 14.08 -17.63
C PRO A 216 10.85 12.86 -18.46
N VAL A 217 9.74 12.23 -18.09
CA VAL A 217 9.04 11.27 -18.94
C VAL A 217 8.32 12.04 -20.04
N ASP A 218 8.70 11.77 -21.29
CA ASP A 218 8.10 12.32 -22.50
C ASP A 218 6.66 11.81 -22.66
N MET A 219 5.73 12.76 -22.69
CA MET A 219 4.28 12.51 -22.68
C MET A 219 3.67 12.59 -24.10
N THR A 220 4.48 12.48 -25.16
CA THR A 220 4.01 12.57 -26.55
C THR A 220 3.33 11.32 -27.11
N TYR A 221 3.05 10.30 -26.29
CA TYR A 221 2.25 9.14 -26.70
C TYR A 221 1.22 8.74 -25.64
N ILE A 222 0.17 9.56 -25.50
CA ILE A 222 -1.18 9.15 -25.05
C ILE A 222 -2.19 9.76 -26.01
#